data_AF-A0A7J9APN8-F1
#
_entry.id   AF-A0A7J9APN8-F1
#
_cell.length_a   1.000
_cell.length_b   1.000
_cell.length_c   1.000
_cell.angle_alpha   90.00
_cell.angle_beta   90.00
_cell.angle_gamma   90.00
#
_symmetry.space_group_name_H-M   'P 1'
#
loop_
_entity.id
_entity.type
_entity.pdbx_description
1 polymer ?
#
loop_
_entity_poly.entity_id
_entity_poly.type
_entity_poly.pdbx_seq_one_letter_code
_entity_poly.pdbx_strand_id
1 'polypeptide(L)' 'MLPILPPTLRRPLSRPTKVRRKEPDEPQTTERLTKRRVEMRCSKCNKISYNKRS' A
#
# COMPACT_ATOMS: atom_id res chain seq x y z
N MET A 1 -6.06 -24.59 -40.09
CA MET A 1 -5.18 -24.73 -38.90
C MET A 1 -5.68 -23.76 -37.85
N LEU A 2 -6.17 -24.25 -36.70
CA LEU A 2 -6.53 -23.35 -35.59
C LEU A 2 -5.23 -22.79 -34.97
N PRO A 3 -5.16 -21.47 -34.69
CA PRO A 3 -4.00 -20.90 -34.02
C PRO A 3 -3.90 -21.47 -32.59
N ILE A 4 -2.75 -22.05 -32.28
CA ILE A 4 -2.43 -22.57 -30.95
C ILE A 4 -2.19 -21.36 -30.06
N LEU A 5 -3.15 -21.03 -29.21
CA LEU A 5 -2.98 -20.00 -28.19
C LEU A 5 -2.01 -20.52 -27.11
N PRO A 6 -1.08 -19.68 -26.62
CA PRO A 6 -0.21 -20.06 -25.51
C PRO A 6 -1.03 -20.34 -24.25
N PRO A 7 -0.55 -21.24 -23.37
CA PRO A 7 -1.21 -21.53 -22.11
C PRO A 7 -1.30 -20.27 -21.23
N THR A 8 -2.44 -20.08 -20.58
CA THR A 8 -2.64 -18.98 -19.64
C THR A 8 -1.82 -19.22 -18.37
N LEU A 9 -0.69 -18.54 -18.24
CA LEU A 9 0.15 -18.62 -17.06
C LEU A 9 -0.53 -17.94 -15.87
N ARG A 10 -0.94 -18.73 -14.88
CA ARG A 10 -1.45 -18.19 -13.60
C ARG A 10 -0.29 -17.63 -12.78
N ARG A 11 -0.44 -16.40 -12.32
CA ARG A 11 0.53 -15.76 -11.43
C ARG A 11 0.33 -16.31 -10.00
N PRO A 12 1.39 -16.73 -9.29
CA PRO A 12 1.24 -17.20 -7.91
C PRO A 12 0.71 -16.07 -7.01
N LEU A 13 -0.18 -16.39 -6.07
CA LEU A 13 -0.85 -15.43 -5.18
C LEU A 13 0.12 -14.58 -4.35
N SER A 14 1.30 -15.13 -4.03
CA SER A 14 2.35 -14.43 -3.29
C SER A 14 3.06 -13.35 -4.09
N ARG A 15 2.95 -13.33 -5.43
CA ARG A 15 3.69 -12.42 -6.27
C ARG A 15 2.95 -11.09 -6.41
N PRO A 16 3.55 -9.97 -5.97
CA PRO A 16 2.92 -8.66 -6.12
C PRO A 16 2.59 -8.36 -7.58
N THR A 17 1.41 -7.78 -7.80
CA THR A 17 0.99 -7.25 -9.10
C THR A 17 1.50 -5.83 -9.23
N LYS A 18 2.23 -5.56 -10.31
CA LYS A 18 2.65 -4.19 -10.64
C LYS A 18 1.42 -3.44 -11.15
N VAL A 19 0.90 -2.51 -10.37
CA VAL A 19 -0.21 -1.64 -10.76
C VAL A 19 0.31 -0.58 -11.73
N ARG A 20 -0.48 -0.25 -12.76
CA ARG A 20 -0.19 0.87 -13.68
C ARG A 20 -0.17 2.18 -12.91
N ARG A 21 0.66 3.15 -13.35
CA ARG A 21 0.52 4.53 -12.86
C ARG A 21 -0.83 5.08 -13.33
N LYS A 22 -1.53 5.78 -12.43
CA LYS A 22 -2.76 6.49 -12.78
C LYS A 22 -2.43 7.72 -13.63
N GLU A 23 -3.30 8.05 -14.59
CA GLU A 23 -3.22 9.33 -15.33
C GLU A 23 -3.57 10.51 -14.40
N PRO A 24 -3.16 11.74 -14.71
CA PRO A 24 -3.42 12.92 -13.86
C PRO A 24 -4.90 13.15 -13.53
N ASP A 25 -5.80 12.81 -14.44
CA ASP A 25 -7.25 13.01 -14.31
C ASP A 25 -7.99 11.83 -13.64
N GLU A 26 -7.31 10.71 -13.37
CA GLU A 26 -7.96 9.57 -12.71
C GLU A 26 -8.21 9.87 -11.21
N PRO A 27 -9.43 9.67 -10.70
CA PRO A 27 -9.72 9.92 -9.29
C PRO A 27 -8.86 9.02 -8.39
N GLN A 28 -8.14 9.65 -7.47
CA GLN A 28 -7.39 8.95 -6.44
C GLN A 28 -8.37 8.49 -5.34
N THR A 29 -8.74 7.21 -5.38
CA THR A 29 -9.65 6.58 -4.40
C THR A 29 -9.05 6.44 -3.00
N THR A 30 -7.73 6.55 -2.87
CA THR A 30 -7.03 6.47 -1.58
C THR A 30 -6.72 7.87 -1.07
N GLU A 31 -7.21 8.22 0.11
CA GLU A 31 -6.79 9.44 0.79
C GLU A 31 -5.26 9.46 0.91
N ARG A 32 -4.64 10.58 0.56
CA ARG A 32 -3.19 10.75 0.69
C ARG A 32 -2.87 10.64 2.18
N LEU A 33 -2.23 9.53 2.58
CA LEU A 33 -1.79 9.31 3.95
C LEU A 33 -0.82 10.45 4.33
N THR A 34 -1.33 11.45 5.05
CA THR A 34 -0.52 12.50 5.62
C THR A 34 -0.28 12.17 7.08
N LYS A 35 0.92 12.45 7.60
CA LYS A 35 1.19 12.40 9.05
C LYS A 35 0.49 13.54 9.81
N ARG A 36 -0.47 14.24 9.20
CA ARG A 36 -1.11 15.39 9.82
C ARG A 36 -2.08 14.86 10.88
N ARG A 37 -1.83 15.27 12.13
CA ARG A 37 -2.69 15.08 13.32
C ARG A 37 -2.65 13.70 14.00
N VAL A 38 -1.66 12.84 13.74
CA VAL A 38 -1.46 11.65 14.59
C VAL A 38 -0.54 12.01 15.75
N GLU A 39 -1.12 12.20 16.93
CA GLU A 39 -0.36 12.33 18.19
C GLU A 39 0.27 10.98 18.54
N MET A 40 1.58 10.86 18.32
CA MET A 40 2.32 9.67 18.75
C MET A 40 2.49 9.71 20.28
N ARG A 41 1.88 8.74 20.96
CA ARG A 41 2.00 8.57 22.41
C ARG A 41 2.97 7.44 22.75
N CYS A 42 3.71 7.61 23.84
CA CYS A 42 4.54 6.53 24.36
C CYS A 42 3.67 5.33 24.75
N SER A 43 3.95 4.14 24.21
CA SER A 43 3.22 2.91 24.58
C SER A 43 3.30 2.56 26.07
N LYS A 44 4.33 3.01 26.77
CA LYS A 44 4.55 2.72 28.19
C LYS A 44 3.86 3.71 29.13
N CYS A 45 3.89 5.00 28.80
CA CYS A 45 3.44 6.05 29.73
C CYS A 45 2.39 7.00 29.13
N ASN A 46 1.92 6.75 27.91
CA ASN A 46 0.87 7.49 27.20
C ASN A 46 1.10 9.00 27.05
N LYS A 47 2.33 9.50 27.30
CA LYS A 47 2.72 10.90 27.13
C LYS A 47 3.05 11.20 25.67
N ILE A 48 2.75 12.44 25.25
CA ILE A 48 2.97 12.98 23.92
C ILE A 48 4.27 13.80 23.98
N SER A 49 5.39 13.24 23.53
CA SER A 49 6.69 13.95 23.35
C SER A 49 7.84 12.97 23.12
N TYR A 50 7.84 11.84 23.82
CA TYR A 50 8.94 10.89 23.80
C TYR A 50 8.45 9.45 23.75
N ASN A 51 9.32 8.54 23.31
CA ASN A 51 9.12 7.10 23.42
C ASN A 51 10.14 6.52 24.40
N LYS A 52 9.67 5.95 25.51
CA LYS A 52 10.53 5.32 26.51
C LYS A 52 11.06 3.98 25.98
N ARG A 53 12.38 3.83 25.91
CA ARG A 53 13.03 2.60 25.38
C ARG A 53 13.08 1.45 26.40
N SER A 54 13.07 1.72 27.70
CA SER A 54 13.02 0.73 28.79
C SER A 54 12.24 1.29 29.97
#